data_AF-A0A4Z0JF78-F1
#
_entry.id   AF-A0A4Z0JF78-F1
#
_cell.length_a   1.000
_cell.length_b   1.000
_cell.length_c   1.000
_cell.angle_alpha   90.00
_cell.angle_beta   90.00
_cell.angle_gamma   90.00
#
_symmetry.space_group_name_H-M   'P 1'
#
loop_
_entity.id
_entity.type
_entity.pdbx_description
1 polymer ?
#
loop_
_entity_poly.entity_id
_entity_poly.type
_entity_poly.pdbx_seq_one_letter_code
_entity_poly.pdbx_strand_id
1 'polypeptide(L)' 'SPQLLTTLKTFIHKKQFIKNMTNCLLSNGPVEGVNRKIKQIKRTAYGYRNWTNFHYRIQIEFNIRVQKRGPIRK' A
#
# COMPACT_ATOMS: atom_id res chain seq x y z
N SER A 1 -27.63 -9.83 3.84
CA SER A 1 -26.78 -10.54 2.87
C SER A 1 -25.68 -11.31 3.59
N PRO A 2 -25.24 -12.47 3.08
CA PRO A 2 -24.14 -13.25 3.69
C PRO A 2 -22.85 -12.42 3.90
N GLN A 3 -22.57 -11.50 2.98
CA GLN A 3 -21.43 -10.59 3.04
C GLN A 3 -21.53 -9.64 4.25
N LEU A 4 -22.72 -9.09 4.52
CA LEU A 4 -22.95 -8.18 5.65
C LEU A 4 -22.68 -8.88 6.99
N LEU A 5 -23.16 -10.12 7.15
CA LEU A 5 -22.95 -10.91 8.36
C LEU A 5 -21.45 -11.17 8.61
N THR A 6 -20.70 -11.47 7.56
CA THR A 6 -19.24 -11.65 7.63
C THR A 6 -18.53 -10.37 8.03
N THR A 7 -18.87 -9.22 7.42
CA THR A 7 -18.31 -7.92 7.85
C THR A 7 -18.59 -7.60 9.31
N LEU A 8 -19.79 -7.88 9.81
CA LEU A 8 -20.14 -7.66 11.22
C LEU A 8 -19.31 -8.55 12.15
N LYS A 9 -19.14 -9.83 11.81
CA LYS A 9 -18.28 -10.75 12.56
C LYS A 9 -16.83 -10.26 12.59
N THR A 10 -16.28 -9.84 11.45
CA THR A 10 -14.92 -9.29 11.38
C THR A 10 -14.78 -8.01 12.18
N PHE A 11 -15.78 -7.11 12.12
CA PHE A 11 -15.80 -5.87 12.88
C PHE A 11 -15.76 -6.12 14.39
N ILE A 12 -16.64 -7.00 14.89
CA ILE A 12 -16.67 -7.39 16.31
C ILE A 12 -15.32 -7.99 16.72
N HIS A 13 -14.78 -8.91 15.92
CA HIS A 13 -13.49 -9.55 16.20
C HIS A 13 -12.31 -8.55 16.21
N LYS A 14 -12.35 -7.49 15.39
CA LYS A 14 -11.28 -6.48 15.27
C LYS A 14 -11.49 -5.23 16.14
N LYS A 15 -12.54 -5.17 16.97
CA LYS A 15 -12.93 -4.00 17.77
C LYS A 15 -11.77 -3.37 18.56
N GLN A 16 -10.90 -4.18 19.16
CA GLN A 16 -9.76 -3.68 19.94
C GLN A 16 -8.74 -2.93 19.07
N PHE A 17 -8.44 -3.43 17.87
CA PHE A 17 -7.54 -2.74 16.94
C PHE A 17 -8.13 -1.41 16.47
N ILE A 18 -9.44 -1.37 16.22
CA ILE A 18 -10.15 -0.15 15.83
C ILE A 18 -10.04 0.89 16.95
N LYS A 19 -10.26 0.50 18.21
CA LYS A 19 -10.07 1.38 19.38
C LYS A 19 -8.62 1.88 19.52
N ASN A 20 -7.64 1.03 19.23
CA ASN A 20 -6.24 1.45 19.27
C ASN A 20 -5.91 2.42 18.13
N MET A 21 -6.53 2.27 16.96
CA MET A 21 -6.35 3.15 15.82
C MET A 21 -6.82 4.59 16.12
N THR A 22 -7.91 4.76 16.87
CA THR A 22 -8.41 6.10 17.23
C THR A 22 -7.47 6.87 18.16
N ASN A 23 -6.64 6.15 18.93
CA ASN A 23 -5.69 6.74 19.86
C ASN A 23 -4.28 6.89 19.25
N CYS A 24 -4.07 6.34 18.06
CA CYS A 24 -2.77 6.35 17.39
C CYS A 24 -2.61 7.64 16.57
N LEU A 25 -1.45 8.27 16.68
CA LEU A 25 -1.08 9.44 15.88
C LEU A 25 -0.60 9.07 14.46
N LEU A 26 -0.36 7.78 14.21
CA LEU A 26 0.13 7.30 12.91
C LEU A 26 -1.04 7.10 11.96
N SER A 27 -0.94 7.71 10.77
CA SER A 27 -1.88 7.46 9.68
C SER A 27 -1.45 6.25 8.84
N ASN A 28 -2.41 5.65 8.14
CA ASN A 28 -2.11 4.61 7.14
C ASN A 28 -1.49 5.17 5.85
N GLY A 29 -1.39 6.51 5.71
CA GLY A 29 -0.94 7.18 4.48
C GLY A 29 0.40 6.68 3.94
N PRO A 30 1.47 6.52 4.77
CA PRO A 30 2.74 5.99 4.31
C PRO A 30 2.62 4.56 3.73
N VAL A 31 1.88 3.67 4.41
CA VAL A 31 1.68 2.29 3.99
C VAL A 31 0.86 2.23 2.69
N GLU A 32 -0.20 3.03 2.59
CA GLU A 32 -1.01 3.17 1.39
C GLU A 32 -0.19 3.70 0.21
N GLY A 33 0.69 4.67 0.46
CA GLY A 33 1.62 5.22 -0.52
C GLY A 33 2.57 4.17 -1.09
N VAL A 34 3.17 3.35 -0.22
CA VAL A 34 4.03 2.22 -0.61
C VAL A 34 3.22 1.20 -1.43
N ASN A 35 2.04 0.81 -0.96
CA ASN A 35 1.16 -0.12 -1.67
C ASN A 35 0.75 0.39 -3.05
N ARG A 36 0.46 1.69 -3.19
CA ARG A 36 0.14 2.33 -4.47
C ARG A 36 1.32 2.28 -5.43
N LYS A 37 2.54 2.56 -4.96
CA LYS A 37 3.78 2.51 -5.75
C LYS A 37 4.06 1.08 -6.23
N ILE A 38 3.96 0.07 -5.37
CA ILE A 38 4.10 -1.35 -5.75
C ILE A 38 3.04 -1.73 -6.80
N LYS A 39 1.78 -1.33 -6.60
CA LYS A 39 0.71 -1.55 -7.60
C LYS A 39 0.99 -0.84 -8.93
N GLN A 40 1.65 0.31 -8.92
CA GLN A 40 2.06 1.00 -10.14
C GLN A 40 3.18 0.25 -10.85
N ILE A 41 4.21 -0.19 -10.13
CA ILE A 41 5.31 -1.02 -10.66
C ILE A 41 4.75 -2.32 -11.26
N LYS A 42 3.79 -2.95 -10.58
CA LYS A 42 2.97 -4.06 -11.11
C LYS A 42 2.42 -3.70 -12.50
N ARG A 43 1.64 -2.62 -12.60
CA ARG A 43 0.92 -2.26 -13.84
C ARG A 43 1.83 -1.90 -15.01
N THR A 44 3.01 -1.31 -14.74
CA THR A 44 3.94 -0.87 -15.80
C THR A 44 5.00 -1.92 -16.15
N ALA A 45 5.17 -2.97 -15.35
CA ALA A 45 6.09 -4.05 -15.67
C ALA A 45 5.48 -4.98 -16.72
N TYR A 46 6.14 -5.09 -17.89
CA TYR A 46 5.74 -5.95 -19.01
C TYR A 46 5.87 -7.47 -18.75
N GLY A 47 5.93 -7.92 -17.50
CA GLY A 47 5.89 -9.35 -17.22
C GLY A 47 6.26 -9.73 -15.79
N TYR A 48 5.26 -10.22 -15.06
CA TYR A 48 5.40 -10.98 -13.82
C TYR A 48 6.06 -12.35 -13.99
N ARG A 49 6.52 -12.69 -15.21
CA ARG A 49 7.05 -14.01 -15.54
C ARG A 49 8.32 -14.33 -14.74
N ASN A 50 9.01 -13.31 -14.22
CA ASN A 50 10.14 -13.48 -13.33
C ASN A 50 9.94 -12.63 -12.05
N TRP A 51 9.69 -13.32 -10.94
CA TRP A 51 9.54 -12.72 -9.62
C TRP A 51 10.78 -11.94 -9.19
N THR A 52 11.97 -12.45 -9.49
CA THR A 52 13.25 -11.82 -9.17
C THR A 52 13.36 -10.45 -9.83
N ASN A 53 12.94 -10.32 -11.10
CA ASN A 53 12.96 -9.04 -11.81
C ASN A 53 11.95 -8.03 -11.21
N PHE A 54 10.79 -8.50 -10.75
CA PHE A 54 9.82 -7.64 -10.05
C PHE A 54 10.37 -7.16 -8.71
N HIS A 55 11.00 -8.05 -7.94
CA HIS A 55 11.64 -7.72 -6.68
C HIS A 55 12.76 -6.69 -6.86
N TYR A 56 13.64 -6.88 -7.85
CA TYR A 56 14.69 -5.91 -8.17
C TYR A 56 14.13 -4.55 -8.57
N ARG A 57 13.06 -4.48 -9.37
CA ARG A 57 12.40 -3.22 -9.71
C ARG A 57 11.83 -2.50 -8.48
N ILE A 58 11.22 -3.22 -7.54
CA ILE A 58 10.77 -2.65 -6.26
C ILE A 58 11.98 -2.08 -5.52
N GLN A 59 13.04 -2.86 -5.34
CA GLN A 59 14.23 -2.40 -4.62
C GLN A 59 14.83 -1.15 -5.26
N ILE A 60 14.98 -1.11 -6.59
CA ILE A 60 15.50 0.04 -7.32
C ILE A 60 14.61 1.29 -7.10
N GLU A 61 13.29 1.16 -7.24
CA GLU A 61 12.34 2.28 -7.07
C GLU A 61 12.30 2.85 -5.65
N PHE A 62 12.55 2.03 -4.62
CA PHE A 62 12.58 2.47 -3.23
C PHE A 62 13.98 2.88 -2.74
N ASN A 63 15.06 2.33 -3.31
CA ASN A 63 16.44 2.65 -2.94
C ASN A 63 16.99 3.86 -3.69
N ILE A 64 16.58 4.10 -4.93
CA ILE A 64 16.94 5.33 -5.63
C ILE A 64 16.11 6.45 -5.01
N ARG A 65 16.74 7.24 -4.14
CA ARG A 65 16.25 8.55 -3.72
C ARG A 65 16.29 9.50 -4.91
N VAL A 66 15.39 9.32 -5.88
CA VAL A 66 15.21 10.30 -6.93
C VAL A 66 14.77 11.58 -6.22
N GLN A 67 15.62 12.60 -6.26
CA GLN A 67 15.21 13.94 -5.81
C GLN A 67 13.93 14.27 -6.58
N LYS A 68 12.80 14.29 -5.87
CA LYS A 68 11.52 14.63 -6.49
C LYS A 68 11.67 16.05 -6.99
N ARG A 69 11.78 16.22 -8.31
CA ARG A 69 11.62 17.55 -8.90
C ARG A 69 10.25 18.05 -8.46
N GLY A 70 10.22 19.27 -7.92
CA GLY A 70 8.99 19.92 -7.49
C GLY A 70 7.94 19.87 -8.61
N PRO A 71 6.64 19.91 -8.27
CA PRO A 71 5.59 19.83 -9.26
C PRO A 71 5.83 20.90 -10.33
N ILE A 72 5.94 20.49 -11.60
CA ILE A 72 5.89 21.40 -12.74
C ILE A 72 4.43 21.85 -12.80
N ARG A 73 4.13 22.96 -12.10
CA ARG A 73 2.85 23.65 -12.25
C ARG A 73 2.83 24.23 -13.67
N LYS A 74 1.98 23.66 -14.52
CA LYS A 74 1.52 24.33 -15.73
C LYS A 74 0.46 25.34 -15.35
#